data_AF-A0A955FFA0-F1
#
_entry.id   AF-A0A955FFA0-F1
#
_cell.length_a   1.000
_cell.length_b   1.000
_cell.length_c   1.000
_cell.angle_alpha   90.00
_cell.angle_beta   90.00
_cell.angle_gamma   90.00
#
_symmetry.space_group_name_H-M   'P 1'
#
loop_
_entity.id
_entity.type
_entity.pdbx_description
1 polymer ?
#
loop_
_entity_poly.entity_id
_entity_poly.type
_entity_poly.pdbx_seq_one_letter_code
_entity_poly.pdbx_strand_id
1 'polypeptide(L)' 'DASVARAHVERLEAQKTEQSSLIASYEKRLSNEAYVRQAPKQVVEQTRDQLAEAKERLERLQTEQARFTSLESS' A
#
# COMPACT_ATOMS: atom_id res chain seq x y z
N ASP A 1 -25.55 -1.92 11.53
CA ASP A 1 -25.08 -1.15 12.69
C ASP A 1 -24.04 -0.15 12.18
N ALA A 2 -24.33 1.15 12.24
CA ALA A 2 -23.48 2.19 11.65
C ALA A 2 -22.11 2.31 12.34
N SER A 3 -21.96 1.83 13.58
CA SER A 3 -20.69 1.85 14.30
C SER A 3 -19.68 0.85 13.72
N VAL A 4 -20.16 -0.33 13.32
CA VAL A 4 -19.35 -1.37 12.68
C VAL A 4 -18.87 -0.93 11.30
N ALA A 5 -19.74 -0.26 10.53
CA ALA A 5 -19.42 0.30 9.22
C ALA A 5 -18.31 1.37 9.31
N ARG A 6 -18.44 2.32 10.26
CA ARG A 6 -17.41 3.34 10.50
C ARG A 6 -16.07 2.74 10.91
N ALA A 7 -16.07 1.80 11.85
CA ALA A 7 -14.85 1.14 12.31
C ALA A 7 -14.16 0.33 11.19
N HIS A 8 -14.92 -0.19 10.23
CA HIS A 8 -14.34 -0.86 9.05
C HIS A 8 -13.64 0.13 8.12
N VAL A 9 -14.28 1.26 7.81
CA VAL A 9 -13.68 2.32 6.99
C VAL A 9 -12.41 2.89 7.63
N GLU A 10 -12.43 3.15 8.93
CA GLU A 10 -11.25 3.62 9.68
C GLU A 10 -10.08 2.62 9.59
N ARG A 11 -10.38 1.32 9.67
CA ARG A 11 -9.38 0.26 9.49
C ARG A 11 -8.80 0.24 8.08
N LEU A 12 -9.65 0.36 7.06
CA LEU A 12 -9.20 0.43 5.66
C LEU A 12 -8.29 1.65 5.42
N GLU A 13 -8.62 2.81 5.99
CA GLU A 13 -7.76 4.00 5.89
C GLU A 13 -6.42 3.85 6.60
N ALA A 14 -6.41 3.23 7.79
CA ALA A 14 -5.18 2.93 8.50
C ALA A 14 -4.28 2.00 7.67
N GLN A 15 -4.85 0.93 7.10
CA GLN A 15 -4.12 -0.01 6.23
C GLN A 15 -3.59 0.65 4.96
N LYS A 16 -4.37 1.53 4.31
CA LYS A 16 -3.92 2.31 3.15
C LYS A 16 -2.75 3.23 3.48
N THR A 17 -2.80 3.87 4.65
CA THR A 17 -1.75 4.78 5.13
C THR A 17 -0.43 4.03 5.39
N GLU A 18 -0.51 2.87 6.05
CA GLU A 18 0.63 1.98 6.26
C GLU A 18 1.21 1.51 4.92
N GLN A 19 0.35 1.07 4.00
CA GLN A 19 0.78 0.61 2.69
C GLN A 19 1.46 1.70 1.86
N SER A 20 0.91 2.92 1.90
CA SER A 20 1.49 4.09 1.22
C SER A 20 2.86 4.46 1.79
N SER A 21 3.04 4.32 3.11
CA SER A 21 4.33 4.56 3.77
C SER A 21 5.40 3.54 3.34
N LEU A 22 5.02 2.27 3.19
CA LEU A 22 5.89 1.23 2.66
C LEU A 22 6.28 1.50 1.20
N ILE A 23 5.32 1.85 0.35
CA ILE A 23 5.55 2.23 -1.06
C ILE A 23 6.58 3.36 -1.13
N ALA A 24 6.37 4.44 -0.38
CA ALA A 24 7.27 5.58 -0.38
C ALA A 24 8.71 5.19 0.06
N SER A 25 8.83 4.31 1.05
CA SER A 25 10.13 3.79 1.51
C SER A 25 10.84 2.96 0.43
N TYR A 26 10.13 2.05 -0.24
CA TYR A 26 10.69 1.24 -1.33
C TYR A 26 11.05 2.09 -2.55
N GLU A 27 10.20 3.03 -2.94
CA GLU A 27 10.48 3.97 -4.03
C GLU A 27 11.71 4.83 -3.72
N LYS A 28 11.85 5.30 -2.48
CA LYS A 28 13.05 6.03 -2.03
C LYS A 28 14.33 5.19 -2.12
N ARG A 29 14.26 3.90 -1.76
CA ARG A 29 15.40 2.98 -1.90
C ARG A 29 15.74 2.77 -3.37
N LEU A 30 14.74 2.50 -4.20
CA LEU A 30 14.92 2.19 -5.62
C LEU A 30 15.31 3.41 -6.47
N SER A 31 14.99 4.63 -6.04
CA SER A 31 15.46 5.87 -6.69
C SER A 31 16.87 6.27 -6.28
N ASN A 32 17.41 5.69 -5.21
CA ASN A 32 18.78 5.93 -4.77
C ASN A 32 19.76 5.10 -5.61
N GLU A 33 20.47 5.75 -6.54
CA GLU A 33 21.45 5.11 -7.42
C GLU A 33 22.56 4.36 -6.66
N ALA A 34 23.02 4.91 -5.52
CA ALA A 34 24.04 4.24 -4.72
C ALA A 34 23.51 2.92 -4.16
N TYR A 35 22.27 2.90 -3.68
CA TYR A 35 21.61 1.68 -3.23
C TYR A 35 21.48 0.65 -4.37
N VAL A 36 20.95 1.06 -5.53
CA VAL A 36 20.73 0.17 -6.67
C VAL A 36 22.04 -0.42 -7.21
N ARG A 37 23.13 0.37 -7.19
CA ARG A 37 24.44 -0.05 -7.70
C ARG A 37 25.22 -0.92 -6.70
N GLN A 38 25.09 -0.63 -5.40
CA GLN A 38 25.93 -1.24 -4.36
C GLN A 38 25.28 -2.43 -3.66
N ALA A 39 23.95 -2.49 -3.59
CA ALA A 39 23.26 -3.60 -2.96
C ALA A 39 23.39 -4.89 -3.81
N PRO A 40 23.36 -6.08 -3.19
CA PRO A 40 23.28 -7.33 -3.93
C PRO A 40 22.06 -7.32 -4.85
N LYS A 41 22.21 -7.83 -6.08
CA LYS A 41 21.13 -7.85 -7.09
C LYS A 41 19.83 -8.42 -6.53
N GLN A 42 19.90 -9.52 -5.80
CA GLN A 42 18.75 -10.17 -5.18
C GLN A 42 17.99 -9.25 -4.20
N VAL A 43 18.69 -8.37 -3.48
CA VAL A 43 18.08 -7.41 -2.55
C VAL A 43 17.36 -6.29 -3.30
N VAL A 44 17.94 -5.84 -4.43
CA VAL A 44 17.28 -4.85 -5.30
C VAL A 44 16.01 -5.45 -5.91
N GLU A 45 16.08 -6.67 -6.45
CA GLU A 45 14.90 -7.36 -6.99
C GLU A 45 13.84 -7.59 -5.91
N GLN A 46 14.22 -8.09 -4.73
CA GLN A 46 13.28 -8.24 -3.61
C GLN A 46 12.60 -6.91 -3.24
N THR A 47 13.31 -5.78 -3.32
CA THR A 47 12.71 -4.46 -3.06
C THR A 47 11.72 -4.06 -4.15
N ARG A 48 11.96 -4.45 -5.41
CA ARG A 48 11.01 -4.24 -6.51
C ARG A 48 9.77 -5.10 -6.37
N ASP A 49 9.94 -6.37 -5.99
CA ASP A 49 8.83 -7.29 -5.74
C ASP A 49 7.97 -6.77 -4.58
N GLN A 50 8.61 -6.37 -3.47
CA GLN A 50 7.92 -5.73 -2.34
C GLN A 50 7.17 -4.46 -2.74
N LEU A 51 7.74 -3.63 -3.62
CA LEU A 51 7.06 -2.44 -4.14
C LEU A 51 5.82 -2.82 -4.99
N ALA A 52 5.93 -3.84 -5.85
CA ALA A 52 4.83 -4.30 -6.69
C ALA A 52 3.68 -4.87 -5.83
N GLU A 53 3.99 -5.76 -4.90
CA GLU A 53 3.02 -6.32 -3.95
C GLU A 53 2.35 -5.23 -3.10
N ALA A 54 3.14 -4.25 -2.66
CA ALA A 54 2.66 -3.12 -1.89
C ALA A 54 1.64 -2.27 -2.67
N LYS A 55 1.92 -2.01 -3.95
CA LYS A 55 1.02 -1.27 -4.84
C LYS A 55 -0.26 -2.05 -5.12
N GLU A 56 -0.16 -3.34 -5.41
CA GLU A 56 -1.33 -4.19 -5.64
C GLU A 56 -2.23 -4.24 -4.39
N ARG A 57 -1.63 -4.37 -3.20
CA ARG A 57 -2.38 -4.35 -1.94
C ARG A 57 -3.08 -3.00 -1.71
N LEU A 58 -2.41 -1.87 -2.00
CA LEU A 58 -3.03 -0.56 -1.89
C LEU A 58 -4.25 -0.42 -2.82
N GLU A 59 -4.13 -0.87 -4.06
CA GLU A 59 -5.22 -0.84 -5.04
C GLU A 59 -6.43 -1.67 -4.58
N ARG A 60 -6.19 -2.86 -4.02
CA ARG A 60 -7.25 -3.71 -3.45
C ARG A 60 -7.96 -3.01 -2.29
N LEU A 61 -7.21 -2.38 -1.38
CA LEU A 61 -7.78 -1.63 -0.25
C LEU A 61 -8.60 -0.41 -0.71
N GLN A 62 -8.12 0.31 -1.72
CA GLN A 62 -8.84 1.42 -2.33
C GLN A 62 -10.14 0.95 -2.99
N THR A 63 -10.10 -0.18 -3.70
CA THR A 63 -11.28 -0.78 -4.33
C THR A 63 -12.31 -1.23 -3.29
N GLU A 64 -11.86 -1.90 -2.22
CA GLU A 64 -12.74 -2.32 -1.13
C GLU A 64 -13.42 -1.12 -0.47
N GLN A 65 -12.64 -0.08 -0.18
CA GLN A 65 -13.18 1.13 0.43
C GLN A 65 -14.19 1.84 -0.49
N ALA A 66 -13.88 1.98 -1.79
CA ALA A 66 -14.79 2.60 -2.75
C ALA A 66 -16.11 1.83 -2.84
N ARG A 67 -16.04 0.49 -2.86
CA ARG A 67 -17.23 -0.37 -2.82
C ARG A 67 -18.04 -0.12 -1.56
N PHE A 68 -17.38 -0.01 -0.41
CA PHE A 68 -18.06 0.20 0.87
C PHE A 68 -18.75 1.57 0.93
N THR A 69 -18.06 2.65 0.54
CA THR A 69 -18.63 4.01 0.48
C THR A 69 -19.82 4.10 -0.48
N SER A 70 -19.75 3.41 -1.63
CA SER A 70 -20.86 3.36 -2.59
C SER A 70 -22.10 2.63 -2.04
N LEU A 71 -21.89 1.61 -1.21
CA LEU A 71 -22.99 0.84 -0.58
C LEU A 71 -23.66 1.62 0.55
N GLU A 72 -22.92 2.41 1.32
CA GLU A 72 -23.50 3.27 2.38
C GLU A 72 -24.31 4.45 1.81
N SER A 73 -24.07 4.84 0.56
CA SER A 73 -24.74 5.97 -0.11
C SER A 73 -25.97 5.56 -0.94
N SER A 74 -26.27 4.26 -1.05
CA SER A 74 -27.39 3.68 -1.82
C SER A 74 -28.47 3.14 -0.89
#